data_AF-A0A3D4TGD5-F1
#
_entry.id   AF-A0A3D4TGD5-F1
#
_cell.length_a   1.000
_cell.length_b   1.000
_cell.length_c   1.000
_cell.angle_alpha   90.00
_cell.angle_beta   90.00
_cell.angle_gamma   90.00
#
_symmetry.space_group_name_H-M   'P 1'
#
loop_
_entity.id
_entity.type
_entity.pdbx_description
1 polymer ?
#
loop_
_entity_poly.entity_id
_entity_poly.type
_entity_poly.pdbx_seq_one_letter_code
_entity_poly.pdbx_strand_id
1 'polypeptide(L)' 'LSPRELEVIRLFTGGMSVGDIARQLQRSAKTVSTQKISAMRKLGVDSDQALIEYCLQASLFA' A
#
# COMPACT_ATOMS: atom_id res chain seq x y z
N LEU A 1 -8.24 6.39 5.05
CA LEU A 1 -7.98 5.27 4.10
C LEU A 1 -9.11 4.26 4.21
N SER A 2 -9.51 3.63 3.10
CA SER A 2 -10.46 2.50 3.16
C SER A 2 -9.75 1.24 3.70
N PRO A 3 -10.49 0.25 4.26
CA PRO A 3 -9.90 -0.97 4.80
C PRO A 3 -9.02 -1.71 3.78
N ARG A 4 -9.42 -1.72 2.51
CA ARG A 4 -8.67 -2.36 1.41
C ARG A 4 -7.39 -1.63 1.06
N GLU A 5 -7.43 -0.30 1.05
CA GLU A 5 -6.23 0.52 0.83
C GLU A 5 -5.21 0.29 1.95
N LEU A 6 -5.67 0.27 3.19
CA LEU A 6 -4.87 -0.02 4.37
C LEU A 6 -4.22 -1.41 4.31
N GLU A 7 -4.98 -2.42 3.88
CA GLU A 7 -4.50 -3.80 3.73
C GLU A 7 -3.37 -3.90 2.69
N VAL A 8 -3.53 -3.23 1.53
CA VAL A 8 -2.47 -3.16 0.50
C VAL A 8 -1.24 -2.43 1.01
N ILE A 9 -1.41 -1.27 1.65
CA ILE A 9 -0.31 -0.46 2.19
C ILE A 9 0.49 -1.28 3.20
N ARG A 10 -0.20 -1.96 4.14
CA ARG A 10 0.42 -2.78 5.19
C ARG A 10 1.27 -3.92 4.63
N LEU A 11 0.78 -4.62 3.61
CA LEU A 11 1.54 -5.70 2.99
C LEU A 11 2.74 -5.16 2.19
N PHE A 12 2.55 -4.02 1.52
CA PHE A 12 3.60 -3.35 0.75
C PHE A 12 4.75 -2.85 1.65
N THR A 13 4.42 -2.20 2.76
CA THR A 13 5.41 -1.74 3.75
C THR A 13 6.09 -2.89 4.48
N GLY A 14 5.44 -4.06 4.53
CA GLY A 14 6.04 -5.33 4.98
C GLY A 14 7.01 -5.96 3.98
N GLY A 15 7.29 -5.32 2.83
CA GLY A 15 8.26 -5.77 1.83
C GLY A 15 7.67 -6.66 0.73
N MET A 16 6.35 -6.83 0.66
CA MET A 16 5.72 -7.60 -0.41
C MET A 16 5.60 -6.78 -1.69
N SER A 17 5.86 -7.40 -2.84
CA SER A 17 5.61 -6.76 -4.13
C SER A 17 4.12 -6.66 -4.42
N VAL A 18 3.71 -5.70 -5.25
CA VAL A 18 2.30 -5.55 -5.71
C VAL A 18 1.77 -6.86 -6.33
N GLY A 19 2.63 -7.65 -6.97
CA GLY A 19 2.28 -8.94 -7.56
C GLY A 19 2.07 -10.06 -6.53
N ASP A 20 2.81 -10.05 -5.43
CA ASP A 20 2.61 -11.01 -4.32
C ASP A 20 1.36 -10.64 -3.52
N ILE A 21 1.14 -9.35 -3.27
CA ILE A 21 -0.07 -8.82 -2.64
C ILE A 21 -1.31 -9.19 -3.48
N ALA A 22 -1.22 -9.05 -4.80
CA ALA A 22 -2.29 -9.44 -5.71
C ALA A 22 -2.64 -10.94 -5.59
N ARG A 23 -1.62 -11.80 -5.50
CA ARG A 23 -1.80 -13.25 -5.27
C ARG A 23 -2.43 -13.53 -3.91
N GLN A 24 -1.95 -12.88 -2.85
CA GLN A 24 -2.46 -13.07 -1.49
C GLN A 24 -3.91 -12.60 -1.32
N LEU A 25 -4.26 -11.46 -1.90
CA LEU A 25 -5.61 -10.88 -1.82
C LEU A 25 -6.58 -11.48 -2.86
N GLN A 26 -6.12 -12.41 -3.71
CA GLN A 26 -6.88 -12.98 -4.84
C GLN A 26 -7.45 -11.88 -5.74
N ARG A 27 -6.63 -10.88 -6.08
CA ARG A 27 -6.99 -9.74 -6.93
C ARG A 27 -6.01 -9.59 -8.08
N SER A 28 -6.42 -8.85 -9.10
CA SER A 28 -5.50 -8.47 -10.17
C SER A 28 -4.45 -7.48 -9.66
N ALA A 29 -3.22 -7.57 -10.16
CA ALA A 29 -2.16 -6.59 -9.88
C ALA A 29 -2.58 -5.16 -10.23
N LYS A 30 -3.43 -4.99 -11.26
CA LYS A 30 -4.03 -3.71 -11.63
C LYS A 30 -4.88 -3.14 -10.48
N THR A 31 -5.74 -3.96 -9.86
CA THR A 31 -6.58 -3.53 -8.73
C THR A 31 -5.73 -3.11 -7.54
N VAL A 32 -4.73 -3.90 -7.17
CA VAL A 32 -3.81 -3.57 -6.06
C VAL A 32 -3.05 -2.29 -6.35
N SER A 33 -2.55 -2.11 -7.59
CA SER A 33 -1.87 -0.89 -8.00
C SER A 33 -2.77 0.34 -7.91
N THR A 34 -4.03 0.26 -8.39
CA THR A 34 -5.01 1.33 -8.25
C THR A 34 -5.32 1.65 -6.78
N GLN A 35 -5.47 0.65 -5.92
CA GLN A 35 -5.69 0.84 -4.49
C GLN A 35 -4.48 1.52 -3.83
N LYS A 36 -3.26 1.10 -4.16
CA LYS A 36 -2.02 1.72 -3.69
C LYS A 36 -1.94 3.19 -4.09
N ILE A 37 -2.17 3.50 -5.37
CA ILE A 37 -2.13 4.89 -5.88
C ILE A 37 -3.23 5.75 -5.24
N SER A 38 -4.45 5.21 -5.08
CA SER A 38 -5.54 5.91 -4.39
C SER A 38 -5.18 6.20 -2.93
N ALA A 39 -4.58 5.23 -2.24
CA ALA A 39 -4.09 5.37 -0.89
C ALA A 39 -2.97 6.43 -0.78
N MET A 40 -1.99 6.37 -1.67
CA MET A 40 -0.91 7.35 -1.78
C MET A 40 -1.44 8.77 -1.96
N ARG A 41 -2.38 8.98 -2.91
CA ARG A 41 -3.04 10.28 -3.11
C ARG A 41 -3.77 10.77 -1.86
N LYS A 42 -4.44 9.88 -1.13
CA LYS A 42 -5.13 10.22 0.13
C LYS A 42 -4.18 10.54 1.27
N LEU A 43 -2.98 9.97 1.27
CA LEU A 43 -1.92 10.24 2.23
C LEU A 43 -1.05 11.44 1.85
N GLY A 44 -1.21 11.98 0.64
CA GLY A 44 -0.37 13.08 0.14
C GLY A 44 1.04 12.64 -0.24
N VAL A 45 1.27 11.35 -0.48
CA VAL A 45 2.54 10.81 -0.95
C VAL A 45 2.46 10.47 -2.43
N ASP A 46 3.59 10.61 -3.12
CA ASP A 46 3.72 10.54 -4.56
C ASP A 46 4.70 9.45 -5.03
N SER A 47 5.47 8.87 -4.11
CA SER A 47 6.37 7.75 -4.40
C SER A 47 6.18 6.58 -3.45
N ASP A 48 6.57 5.39 -3.91
CA ASP A 48 6.59 4.17 -3.10
C ASP A 48 7.54 4.30 -1.90
N GLN A 49 8.66 4.99 -2.09
CA GLN A 49 9.61 5.27 -1.02
C GLN A 49 9.03 6.23 0.02
N ALA A 50 8.41 7.33 -0.42
CA ALA A 50 7.72 8.26 0.47
C ALA A 50 6.56 7.60 1.21
N LEU A 51 5.87 6.66 0.57
CA LEU A 51 4.83 5.87 1.21
C LEU A 51 5.38 4.99 2.35
N ILE A 52 6.50 4.31 2.11
CA ILE A 52 7.17 3.48 3.12
C ILE A 52 7.66 4.36 4.27
N GLU A 53 8.34 5.46 3.96
CA GLU A 53 8.85 6.42 4.94
C GLU A 53 7.71 7.03 5.78
N TYR A 54 6.61 7.42 5.15
CA TYR A 54 5.40 7.88 5.84
C TYR A 54 4.85 6.84 6.79
N CYS A 55 4.77 5.57 6.38
CA CYS A 55 4.26 4.49 7.22
C CYS A 55 5.18 4.17 8.40
N LEU A 56 6.49 4.23 8.20
CA LEU A 56 7.50 4.07 9.26
C LEU A 56 7.44 5.23 10.26
N GLN A 57 7.35 6.47 9.75
CA GLN A 57 7.35 7.68 10.57
C GLN A 57 6.03 7.88 11.32
N ALA A 58 4.90 7.49 10.74
CA ALA A 58 3.59 7.56 11.38
C ALA A 58 3.36 6.46 12.44
N SER A 59 4.32 5.54 12.65
CA SER A 59 4.15 4.31 13.46
C SER A 59 2.84 3.58 13.15
N LEU A 60 2.34 3.70 11.92
CA LEU A 60 0.99 3.27 11.55
C LEU A 60 0.87 1.74 11.54
N PHE A 61 2.01 1.04 11.50
CA PHE A 61 2.12 -0.41 11.43
C PHE A 61 3.28 -0.98 12.27
N ALA A 62 3.75 -0.24 13.29
CA ALA A 62 4.74 -0.73 14.25
C ALA A 62 4.10 -1.66 15.31
#